data_AF-A0A166B4G7-F1
#
_entry.id   AF-A0A166B4G7-F1
#
_cell.length_a   1.000
_cell.length_b   1.000
_cell.length_c   1.000
_cell.angle_alpha   90.00
_cell.angle_beta   90.00
_cell.angle_gamma   90.00
#
_symmetry.space_group_name_H-M   'P 1'
#
loop_
_entity.id
_entity.type
_entity.pdbx_description
1 polymer ?
#
loop_
_entity_poly.entity_id
_entity_poly.type
_entity_poly.pdbx_seq_one_letter_code
_entity_poly.pdbx_strand_id
1 'polypeptide(L)'
;MTQQKYDPDMNNYGVKAGQSLEAWEKAGWVTEQDPRGWFQWYCRFYLGRRTADDERQIDRWLGVCGPTGRFKTALVKKIANQSASWNDRDISPVVRQTLQHWAYRLTEADYNAYLL
;
A
#
# COMPACT_ATOMS: atom_id res chain seq x y z
N MET A 1 -8.81 -20.31 -4.53
CA MET A 1 -9.40 -18.94 -4.54
C MET A 1 -9.16 -18.30 -5.90
N THR A 2 -10.22 -18.18 -6.69
CA THR A 2 -10.23 -18.09 -8.17
C THR A 2 -11.10 -16.94 -8.69
N GLN A 3 -11.10 -15.76 -8.05
CA GLN A 3 -11.62 -14.58 -8.75
C GLN A 3 -10.53 -14.05 -9.69
N GLN A 4 -10.75 -14.21 -11.00
CA GLN A 4 -9.85 -13.71 -12.06
C GLN A 4 -9.95 -12.19 -12.25
N LYS A 5 -11.04 -11.58 -11.81
CA LYS A 5 -11.35 -10.16 -12.02
C LYS A 5 -11.37 -9.43 -10.68
N TYR A 6 -10.71 -8.28 -10.64
CA TYR A 6 -10.71 -7.38 -9.49
C TYR A 6 -12.11 -6.82 -9.26
N ASP A 7 -12.60 -6.93 -8.03
CA ASP A 7 -13.89 -6.39 -7.58
C ASP A 7 -13.65 -5.18 -6.66
N PRO A 8 -13.90 -3.93 -7.11
CA PRO A 8 -13.75 -2.73 -6.29
C PRO A 8 -14.68 -2.68 -5.08
N ASP A 9 -15.86 -3.31 -5.15
CA ASP A 9 -16.89 -3.20 -4.12
C ASP A 9 -16.49 -3.94 -2.83
N MET A 10 -15.52 -4.86 -2.95
CA MET A 10 -14.95 -5.61 -1.83
C MET A 10 -13.89 -4.81 -1.05
N ASN A 11 -13.45 -3.66 -1.55
CA ASN A 11 -12.43 -2.86 -0.88
C ASN A 11 -13.01 -1.63 -0.17
N ASN A 12 -12.26 -1.09 0.78
CA ASN A 12 -12.75 -0.04 1.68
C ASN A 12 -13.08 1.29 0.97
N TYR A 13 -12.54 1.54 -0.22
CA TYR A 13 -12.77 2.79 -0.97
C TYR A 13 -13.61 2.61 -2.24
N GLY A 14 -14.07 1.40 -2.58
CA GLY A 14 -14.90 1.16 -3.77
C GLY A 14 -14.20 1.46 -5.11
N VAL A 15 -12.86 1.47 -5.16
CA VAL A 15 -12.10 1.89 -6.36
C VAL A 15 -11.07 0.86 -6.81
N LYS A 16 -10.84 0.76 -8.12
CA LYS A 16 -9.73 -0.07 -8.63
C LYS A 16 -8.39 0.52 -8.22
N ALA A 17 -7.63 -0.23 -7.41
CA ALA A 17 -6.31 0.18 -6.94
C ALA A 17 -5.27 -0.94 -7.11
N GLY A 18 -4.05 -0.54 -7.47
CA GLY A 18 -2.94 -1.47 -7.71
C GLY A 18 -2.94 -2.09 -9.11
N GLN A 19 -1.84 -2.80 -9.40
CA GLN A 19 -1.67 -3.59 -10.62
C GLN A 19 -2.20 -5.02 -10.42
N SER A 20 -2.49 -5.74 -11.51
CA SER A 20 -2.89 -7.15 -11.46
C SER A 20 -1.74 -8.05 -11.00
N LEU A 21 -2.06 -9.24 -10.48
CA LEU A 21 -1.04 -10.24 -10.13
C LEU A 21 -0.12 -10.56 -11.32
N GLU A 22 -0.69 -10.75 -12.51
CA GLU A 22 0.06 -10.98 -13.74
C GLU A 22 1.08 -9.87 -14.04
N ALA A 23 0.71 -8.60 -13.82
CA ALA A 23 1.63 -7.49 -13.99
C ALA A 23 2.77 -7.52 -12.96
N TRP A 24 2.49 -7.93 -11.72
CA TRP A 24 3.52 -8.10 -10.70
C TRP A 24 4.46 -9.27 -11.02
N GLU A 25 3.94 -10.37 -11.56
CA GLU A 25 4.73 -11.52 -12.02
C GLU A 25 5.65 -11.11 -13.17
N LYS A 26 5.13 -10.43 -14.19
CA LYS A 26 5.92 -9.90 -15.32
C LYS A 26 7.00 -8.91 -14.88
N ALA A 27 6.75 -8.15 -13.82
CA ALA A 27 7.71 -7.20 -13.26
C ALA A 27 8.74 -7.85 -12.30
N GLY A 28 8.66 -9.16 -12.04
CA GLY A 28 9.54 -9.85 -11.10
C GLY A 28 9.31 -9.45 -9.63
N TRP A 29 8.12 -8.96 -9.30
CA TRP A 29 7.78 -8.46 -7.96
C TRP A 29 7.23 -9.52 -7.01
N VAL A 30 6.94 -10.71 -7.54
CA VAL A 30 6.43 -11.89 -6.84
C VAL A 30 7.49 -12.98 -6.91
N THR A 31 7.65 -13.73 -5.83
CA THR A 31 8.55 -14.90 -5.78
C THR A 31 7.72 -16.16 -5.59
N GLU A 32 8.26 -17.32 -5.97
CA GLU A 32 7.58 -18.61 -5.80
C GLU A 32 7.24 -18.89 -4.32
N GLN A 33 8.06 -18.38 -3.40
CA GLN A 33 7.82 -18.51 -1.97
C GLN A 33 6.50 -17.82 -1.54
N ASP A 34 6.19 -16.66 -2.11
CA ASP A 34 5.02 -15.85 -1.79
C ASP A 34 4.27 -15.45 -3.08
N PRO A 35 3.52 -16.38 -3.71
CA PRO A 35 2.87 -16.18 -5.01
C PRO A 35 1.76 -15.12 -5.02
N ARG A 36 1.33 -14.63 -3.86
CA ARG A 36 0.42 -13.46 -3.74
C ARG A 36 1.17 -12.16 -3.41
N GLY A 37 2.50 -12.16 -3.58
CA GLY A 37 3.37 -11.01 -3.42
C GLY A 37 3.35 -10.45 -1.99
N TRP A 38 3.39 -9.12 -1.90
CA TRP A 38 3.51 -8.38 -0.63
C TRP A 38 2.50 -8.83 0.43
N PHE A 39 1.23 -9.02 0.07
CA PHE A 39 0.19 -9.36 1.05
C PHE A 39 0.49 -10.68 1.78
N GLN A 40 0.82 -11.74 1.04
CA GLN A 40 1.15 -13.03 1.63
C GLN A 40 2.49 -12.98 2.37
N TRP A 41 3.48 -12.27 1.81
CA TRP A 41 4.75 -12.06 2.51
C TRP A 41 4.52 -11.37 3.86
N TYR A 42 3.75 -10.29 3.90
CA TYR A 42 3.45 -9.49 5.08
C TYR A 42 2.72 -10.32 6.14
N CYS A 43 1.67 -11.07 5.78
CA CYS A 43 0.97 -11.94 6.72
C CYS A 43 1.93 -12.95 7.38
N ARG A 44 2.79 -13.61 6.59
CA ARG A 44 3.75 -14.58 7.13
C ARG A 44 4.86 -13.92 7.95
N PHE A 45 5.35 -12.76 7.52
CA PHE A 45 6.34 -11.97 8.26
C PHE A 45 5.79 -11.53 9.62
N TYR A 46 4.55 -11.04 9.65
CA TYR A 46 3.84 -10.65 10.88
C TYR A 46 3.66 -11.84 11.82
N LEU A 47 3.39 -13.03 11.29
CA LEU A 47 3.32 -14.28 12.05
C LEU A 47 4.70 -14.87 12.43
N GLY A 48 5.79 -14.16 12.18
CA GLY A 48 7.14 -14.52 12.65
C GLY A 48 8.03 -15.24 11.66
N ARG A 49 7.58 -15.53 10.43
CA ARG A 49 8.48 -16.07 9.39
C ARG A 49 9.56 -15.04 9.07
N ARG A 50 10.81 -15.49 8.92
CA ARG A 50 11.93 -14.69 8.42
C ARG A 50 12.56 -15.35 7.22
N THR A 51 12.98 -14.55 6.25
CA THR A 51 13.51 -15.01 4.96
C THR A 51 14.55 -14.05 4.42
N ALA A 52 15.36 -14.49 3.44
CA ALA A 52 16.27 -13.60 2.72
C ALA A 52 15.55 -12.50 1.91
N ASP A 53 14.24 -12.62 1.68
CA ASP A 53 13.44 -11.63 0.95
C ASP A 53 13.00 -10.45 1.83
N ASP A 54 13.22 -10.54 3.16
CA ASP A 54 12.64 -9.60 4.10
C ASP A 54 13.15 -8.17 3.90
N GLU A 55 14.45 -8.01 3.68
CA GLU A 55 15.08 -6.71 3.42
C GLU A 55 14.48 -6.03 2.20
N ARG A 56 14.40 -6.75 1.06
CA ARG A 56 13.80 -6.24 -0.17
C ARG A 56 12.35 -5.80 0.03
N GLN A 57 11.58 -6.57 0.78
CA GLN A 57 10.16 -6.26 1.00
C GLN A 57 10.00 -5.04 1.93
N ILE A 58 10.81 -4.95 3.00
CA ILE A 58 10.86 -3.78 3.88
C ILE A 58 11.24 -2.53 3.09
N ASP A 59 12.25 -2.59 2.23
CA ASP A 59 12.66 -1.46 1.39
C ASP A 59 11.57 -1.00 0.44
N ARG A 60 10.85 -1.94 -0.18
CA ARG A 60 9.67 -1.61 -0.99
C ARG A 60 8.61 -0.91 -0.16
N TRP A 61 8.32 -1.39 1.05
CA TRP A 61 7.37 -0.73 1.94
C TRP A 61 7.82 0.67 2.33
N LEU A 62 9.11 0.87 2.65
CA LEU A 62 9.68 2.18 2.95
C LEU A 62 9.52 3.14 1.76
N GLY A 63 9.80 2.68 0.54
CA GLY A 63 9.62 3.46 -0.68
C GLY A 63 8.16 3.82 -1.00
N VAL A 64 7.19 3.05 -0.49
CA VAL A 64 5.76 3.27 -0.74
C VAL A 64 5.10 4.09 0.37
N CYS A 65 5.30 3.67 1.62
CA CYS A 65 4.58 4.08 2.82
C CYS A 65 5.48 4.69 3.91
N GLY A 66 6.80 4.47 3.85
CA GLY A 66 7.75 4.90 4.88
C GLY A 66 7.82 6.42 5.06
N PRO A 67 8.74 6.94 5.90
CA PRO A 67 8.88 8.37 6.19
C PRO A 67 8.82 9.26 4.94
N THR A 68 9.55 8.87 3.89
CA THR A 68 9.60 9.55 2.59
C THR A 68 8.86 8.80 1.47
N GLY A 69 8.05 7.80 1.82
CA GLY A 69 7.37 6.92 0.88
C GLY A 69 6.50 7.68 -0.13
N ARG A 70 6.63 7.33 -1.41
CA ARG A 70 6.06 8.10 -2.53
C ARG A 70 4.55 8.29 -2.43
N PHE A 71 3.81 7.24 -2.03
CA PHE A 71 2.35 7.28 -2.00
C PHE A 71 1.84 7.96 -0.73
N LYS A 72 2.51 7.76 0.41
CA LYS A 72 2.20 8.51 1.63
C LYS A 72 2.39 10.01 1.39
N THR A 73 3.56 10.41 0.90
CA THR A 73 3.90 11.81 0.62
C THR A 73 2.93 12.43 -0.38
N ALA A 74 2.60 11.73 -1.47
CA ALA A 74 1.65 12.22 -2.46
C ALA A 74 0.24 12.43 -1.88
N LEU A 75 -0.23 11.53 -1.01
CA LEU A 75 -1.53 11.68 -0.34
C LEU A 75 -1.53 12.90 0.59
N VAL A 76 -0.53 13.01 1.46
CA VAL A 76 -0.45 14.11 2.43
C VAL A 76 -0.35 15.47 1.72
N LYS A 77 0.53 15.59 0.71
CA LYS A 77 0.63 16.79 -0.12
C LYS A 77 -0.72 17.21 -0.70
N LYS A 78 -1.49 16.25 -1.21
CA LYS A 78 -2.79 16.55 -1.83
C LYS A 78 -3.82 17.01 -0.80
N ILE A 79 -3.86 16.38 0.38
CA ILE A 79 -4.73 16.81 1.48
C ILE A 79 -4.39 18.24 1.90
N ALA A 80 -3.10 18.51 2.15
CA ALA A 80 -2.63 19.82 2.59
C ALA A 80 -2.96 20.92 1.56
N ASN A 81 -2.73 20.65 0.27
CA ASN A 81 -3.06 21.59 -0.81
C ASN A 81 -4.56 21.90 -0.91
N GLN A 82 -5.42 20.99 -0.46
CA GLN A 82 -6.87 21.19 -0.45
C GLN A 82 -7.38 21.74 0.89
N SER A 83 -6.50 22.01 1.85
CA SER A 83 -6.86 22.45 3.22
C SER A 83 -7.91 21.55 3.88
N ALA A 84 -7.88 20.26 3.55
CA ALA A 84 -8.85 19.28 4.01
C ALA A 84 -8.37 18.55 5.27
N SER A 85 -9.28 17.85 5.94
CA SER A 85 -8.93 16.99 7.07
C SER A 85 -8.05 15.81 6.63
N TRP A 86 -7.07 15.42 7.46
CA TRP A 86 -6.13 14.32 7.16
C TRP A 86 -6.83 12.99 6.81
N ASN A 87 -8.01 12.77 7.36
CA ASN A 87 -8.84 11.59 7.19
C ASN A 87 -9.91 11.71 6.10
N ASP A 88 -9.95 12.81 5.32
CA ASP A 88 -10.92 13.00 4.24
C ASP A 88 -10.83 11.88 3.20
N ARG A 89 -11.85 11.02 3.17
CA ARG A 89 -11.87 9.78 2.38
C ARG A 89 -11.99 10.05 0.88
N ASP A 90 -12.49 11.21 0.49
CA ASP A 90 -12.75 11.57 -0.91
C ASP A 90 -11.45 12.03 -1.61
N ILE A 91 -10.44 12.41 -0.83
CA ILE A 91 -9.14 12.78 -1.36
C ILE A 91 -8.31 11.54 -1.71
N SER A 92 -8.13 11.34 -3.02
CA SER A 92 -7.29 10.28 -3.61
C SER A 92 -7.63 8.87 -3.07
N PRO A 93 -8.89 8.40 -3.25
CA PRO A 93 -9.32 7.08 -2.77
C PRO A 93 -8.45 5.94 -3.31
N VAL A 94 -7.94 6.06 -4.54
CA VAL A 94 -7.02 5.08 -5.14
C VAL A 94 -5.69 5.00 -4.39
N VAL A 95 -5.12 6.14 -3.96
CA VAL A 95 -3.86 6.16 -3.20
C VAL A 95 -4.10 5.63 -1.80
N ARG A 96 -5.22 6.01 -1.16
CA ARG A 96 -5.60 5.48 0.16
C ARG A 96 -5.80 3.97 0.13
N GLN A 97 -6.47 3.43 -0.89
CA GLN A 97 -6.64 1.99 -1.06
C GLN A 97 -5.31 1.30 -1.37
N THR A 98 -4.45 1.91 -2.20
CA THR A 98 -3.11 1.38 -2.47
C THR A 98 -2.29 1.28 -1.18
N LEU A 99 -2.28 2.33 -0.36
CA LEU A 99 -1.61 2.33 0.94
C LEU A 99 -2.14 1.22 1.87
N GLN A 100 -3.45 0.97 1.89
CA GLN A 100 -4.03 -0.14 2.65
C GLN A 100 -3.55 -1.51 2.15
N HIS A 101 -3.40 -1.70 0.83
CA HIS A 101 -2.80 -2.94 0.29
C HIS A 101 -1.35 -3.13 0.75
N TRP A 102 -0.65 -2.05 1.10
CA TRP A 102 0.68 -2.05 1.69
C TRP A 102 0.67 -2.08 3.23
N ALA A 103 -0.47 -2.46 3.84
CA ALA A 103 -0.65 -2.52 5.29
C ALA A 103 -0.38 -1.17 5.99
N TYR A 104 -0.66 -0.05 5.31
CA TYR A 104 -0.51 1.30 5.86
C TYR A 104 -1.83 2.07 5.79
N ARG A 105 -2.15 2.80 6.86
CA ARG A 105 -3.23 3.79 6.89
C ARG A 105 -2.66 5.08 7.45
N LEU A 106 -2.82 6.17 6.70
CA LEU A 106 -2.40 7.50 7.15
C LEU A 106 -3.02 7.81 8.51
N THR A 107 -2.21 8.28 9.45
CA THR A 107 -2.66 8.79 10.75
C THR A 107 -2.53 10.31 10.80
N GLU A 108 -3.15 10.94 11.79
CA GLU A 108 -2.96 12.36 12.08
C GLU A 108 -1.50 12.69 12.41
N ALA A 109 -0.81 11.82 13.15
CA ALA A 109 0.60 12.00 13.48
C ALA A 109 1.48 12.00 12.22
N ASP A 110 1.24 11.08 11.28
CA ASP A 110 1.95 11.04 10.00
C ASP A 110 1.70 12.30 9.16
N TYR A 111 0.45 12.79 9.18
CA TYR A 111 0.07 14.01 8.48
C TYR A 111 0.78 15.24 9.07
N ASN A 112 0.74 15.39 10.40
CA ASN A 112 1.37 16.50 11.09
C ASN A 112 2.89 16.46 10.97
N ALA A 113 3.51 15.28 11.02
CA ALA A 113 4.96 15.12 10.83
C ALA A 113 5.46 15.56 9.45
N TYR A 114 4.57 15.65 8.45
CA TYR A 114 4.90 16.16 7.12
C TYR A 114 4.76 17.70 7.02
N LEU A 115 3.93 18.31 7.86
CA LEU A 115 3.71 19.77 7.87
C LEU A 115 4.77 20.54 8.67
N LEU A 116 5.53 19.83 9.51
CA LEU A 116 6.69 20.35 10.25
C LEU A 116 7.92 20.40 9.35
#